data_AF-X0T7C7-F1
#
_entry.id   AF-X0T7C7-F1
#
_cell.length_a   1.000
_cell.length_b   1.000
_cell.length_c   1.000
_cell.angle_alpha   90.00
_cell.angle_beta   90.00
_cell.angle_gamma   90.00
#
_symmetry.space_group_name_H-M   'P 1'
#
loop_
_entity.id
_entity.type
_entity.pdbx_description
1 polymer ?
#
loop_
_entity_poly.entity_id
_entity_poly.type
_entity_poly.pdbx_seq_one_letter_code
_entity_poly.pdbx_strand_id
1 'polypeptide(L)'
;MPQLLPPEIKIAKEASIAVGGGAIGGLFRYLFNVLIARFLGVEVLGFYAISMAVTQVAAVLGKLGLDMGLVRFVSQLHALGRVPEATATIRRAVTYGLLSGLAMASVLVLGAGRISVDIFHAPDPFLGRLLTWIALMVPLMVVAQIMAGGSQAFKVLKHPALALHIFPPIF
;
A
#
# COMPACT_ATOMS: atom_id res chain seq x y z
N MET A 1 -3.05 27.64 25.19
CA MET A 1 -2.10 26.60 24.76
C MET A 1 -2.82 25.26 24.77
N PRO A 2 -2.96 24.52 23.66
CA PRO A 2 -3.64 23.24 23.71
C PRO A 2 -2.77 22.24 24.49
N GLN A 3 -3.37 21.64 25.52
CA GLN A 3 -2.74 20.63 26.36
C GLN A 3 -2.23 19.47 25.50
N LEU A 4 -0.91 19.33 25.43
CA LEU A 4 -0.24 18.15 24.88
C LEU A 4 -0.54 16.98 25.82
N LEU A 5 -1.36 16.03 25.37
CA LEU A 5 -1.58 14.76 26.07
C LEU A 5 -0.22 14.13 26.46
N PRO A 6 -0.13 13.45 27.62
CA PRO A 6 1.05 12.67 27.97
C PRO A 6 1.47 11.77 26.80
N PRO A 7 2.77 11.65 26.51
CA PRO A 7 3.27 10.95 25.32
C PRO A 7 2.75 9.51 25.21
N GLU A 8 2.60 8.84 26.34
CA GLU A 8 2.02 7.50 26.50
C GLU A 8 0.54 7.41 26.07
N ILE A 9 -0.31 8.37 26.44
CA ILE A 9 -1.73 8.41 26.01
C ILE A 9 -1.83 8.70 24.51
N LYS A 10 -0.92 9.53 23.97
CA LYS A 10 -0.89 9.83 22.53
C LYS A 10 -0.53 8.59 21.69
N ILE A 11 0.47 7.82 22.13
CA ILE A 11 0.88 6.58 21.47
C ILE A 11 -0.25 5.55 21.53
N ALA A 12 -0.86 5.37 22.70
CA ALA A 12 -1.99 4.45 22.87
C ALA A 12 -3.17 4.80 21.95
N LYS A 13 -3.48 6.10 21.79
CA LYS A 13 -4.53 6.58 20.88
C LYS A 13 -4.21 6.30 19.42
N GLU A 14 -3.00 6.59 18.96
CA GLU A 14 -2.59 6.34 17.57
C GLU A 14 -2.56 4.84 17.25
N ALA A 15 -2.05 4.02 18.17
CA ALA A 15 -2.08 2.56 18.05
C ALA A 15 -3.52 2.03 18.00
N SER A 16 -4.41 2.54 18.85
CA SER A 16 -5.82 2.13 18.86
C SER A 16 -6.53 2.47 17.55
N ILE A 17 -6.24 3.63 16.96
CA ILE A 17 -6.80 4.02 15.66
C ILE A 17 -6.28 3.09 14.56
N ALA A 18 -4.99 2.77 14.56
CA ALA A 18 -4.40 1.87 13.56
C ALA A 18 -4.95 0.44 13.67
N VAL A 19 -4.98 -0.11 14.89
CA VAL A 19 -5.52 -1.46 15.16
C VAL A 19 -7.02 -1.51 14.88
N GLY A 20 -7.78 -0.52 15.34
CA GLY A 20 -9.22 -0.43 15.07
C GLY A 20 -9.54 -0.32 13.58
N GLY A 21 -8.81 0.53 12.85
CA GLY A 21 -8.93 0.64 11.39
C GLY A 21 -8.58 -0.67 10.68
N GLY A 22 -7.50 -1.35 11.10
CA GLY A 22 -7.11 -2.65 10.59
C GLY A 22 -8.16 -3.73 10.85
N ALA A 23 -8.72 -3.79 12.05
CA ALA A 23 -9.77 -4.74 12.42
C ALA A 23 -11.05 -4.52 11.60
N ILE A 24 -11.50 -3.28 11.44
CA ILE A 24 -12.66 -2.94 10.62
C ILE A 24 -12.39 -3.32 9.16
N GLY A 25 -11.24 -2.95 8.60
CA GLY A 25 -10.86 -3.31 7.24
C GLY A 25 -10.81 -4.83 7.03
N GLY A 26 -10.26 -5.57 8.00
CA GLY A 26 -10.23 -7.03 8.00
C GLY A 26 -11.62 -7.65 8.03
N LEU A 27 -12.52 -7.13 8.87
CA LEU A 27 -13.92 -7.59 8.94
C LEU A 27 -14.65 -7.34 7.61
N PHE A 28 -14.52 -6.15 7.04
CA PHE A 28 -15.11 -5.84 5.73
C PHE A 28 -14.57 -6.77 4.63
N ARG A 29 -13.26 -7.05 4.62
CA ARG A 29 -12.64 -7.98 3.68
C ARG A 29 -13.17 -9.41 3.86
N TYR A 30 -13.31 -9.86 5.10
CA TYR A 30 -13.88 -11.17 5.41
C TYR A 30 -15.33 -11.28 4.92
N LEU A 31 -16.17 -10.31 5.25
CA LEU A 31 -17.56 -10.26 4.78
C LEU A 31 -17.63 -10.24 3.26
N PHE A 32 -16.79 -9.45 2.60
CA PHE A 32 -16.70 -9.41 1.14
C PHE A 32 -16.33 -10.77 0.54
N ASN A 33 -15.33 -11.46 1.11
CA ASN A 33 -14.95 -12.80 0.67
C ASN A 33 -16.10 -13.82 0.85
N VAL A 34 -16.84 -13.75 1.96
CA VAL A 34 -18.02 -14.61 2.21
C VAL A 34 -19.12 -14.32 1.18
N LEU A 35 -19.38 -13.06 0.86
CA LEU A 35 -20.35 -12.67 -0.17
C LEU A 35 -19.95 -13.21 -1.55
N ILE A 36 -18.69 -13.07 -1.96
CA ILE A 36 -18.23 -13.64 -3.23
C ILE A 36 -18.40 -15.15 -3.24
N ALA A 37 -17.91 -15.86 -2.22
CA ALA A 37 -17.99 -17.32 -2.16
C ALA A 37 -19.44 -17.83 -2.24
N ARG A 38 -20.37 -17.12 -1.57
CA ARG A 38 -21.77 -17.54 -1.49
C ARG A 38 -22.58 -17.18 -2.74
N PHE A 39 -22.36 -16.01 -3.33
CA PHE A 39 -23.17 -15.51 -4.45
C PHE A 39 -22.54 -15.78 -5.82
N LEU A 40 -21.22 -15.72 -5.94
CA LEU A 40 -20.47 -15.89 -7.20
C LEU A 40 -19.74 -17.23 -7.28
N GLY A 41 -19.62 -17.95 -6.16
CA GLY A 41 -18.95 -19.24 -6.07
C GLY A 41 -17.47 -19.13 -5.69
N VAL A 42 -16.91 -20.27 -5.28
CA VAL A 42 -15.53 -20.38 -4.78
C VAL A 42 -14.47 -20.18 -5.87
N GLU A 43 -14.81 -20.46 -7.12
CA GLU A 43 -13.92 -20.24 -8.27
C GLU A 43 -13.63 -18.75 -8.49
N VAL A 44 -14.68 -17.91 -8.46
CA VAL A 44 -14.55 -16.45 -8.58
C VAL A 44 -13.77 -15.87 -7.40
N LEU A 45 -13.95 -16.42 -6.19
CA LEU A 45 -13.12 -16.04 -5.04
C LEU A 45 -11.64 -16.35 -5.29
N GLY A 46 -11.34 -17.50 -5.90
CA GLY A 46 -9.98 -17.86 -6.32
C GLY A 46 -9.39 -16.86 -7.31
N PHE A 47 -10.14 -16.48 -8.35
CA PHE A 47 -9.71 -15.47 -9.31
C PHE A 47 -9.48 -14.10 -8.68
N TYR A 48 -10.34 -13.69 -7.75
CA TYR A 48 -10.15 -12.47 -6.97
C TYR A 48 -8.86 -12.54 -6.14
N ALA A 49 -8.61 -13.65 -5.44
CA ALA A 49 -7.43 -13.82 -4.62
C ALA A 49 -6.13 -13.75 -5.45
N ILE A 50 -6.10 -14.45 -6.61
CA ILE A 50 -4.98 -14.40 -7.55
C ILE A 50 -4.75 -12.98 -8.06
N SER A 51 -5.82 -12.30 -8.50
CA SER A 51 -5.72 -10.95 -9.05
C SER A 51 -5.17 -9.96 -8.01
N MET A 52 -5.63 -10.08 -6.76
CA MET A 52 -5.12 -9.29 -5.64
C MET A 52 -3.63 -9.57 -5.38
N ALA A 53 -3.23 -10.84 -5.34
CA ALA A 53 -1.84 -11.22 -5.09
C ALA A 53 -0.88 -10.69 -6.17
N VAL A 54 -1.22 -10.86 -7.45
CA VAL A 54 -0.44 -10.36 -8.59
C VAL A 54 -0.29 -8.83 -8.52
N THR A 55 -1.40 -8.13 -8.27
CA THR A 55 -1.42 -6.66 -8.16
C THR A 55 -0.58 -6.18 -6.99
N GLN A 56 -0.57 -6.92 -5.88
CA GLN A 56 0.20 -6.58 -4.69
C GLN A 56 1.71 -6.73 -4.92
N VAL A 57 2.14 -7.81 -5.60
CA VAL A 57 3.53 -7.96 -6.05
C VAL A 57 3.92 -6.81 -6.98
N ALA A 58 3.08 -6.48 -7.95
CA ALA A 58 3.33 -5.38 -8.87
C ALA A 58 3.41 -4.02 -8.15
N ALA A 59 2.60 -3.78 -7.12
CA ALA A 59 2.68 -2.56 -6.30
C ALA A 59 3.98 -2.50 -5.47
N VAL A 60 4.44 -3.64 -4.92
CA VAL A 60 5.71 -3.74 -4.20
C VAL A 60 6.91 -3.47 -5.11
N LEU A 61 6.88 -3.97 -6.34
CA LEU A 61 7.91 -3.66 -7.34
C LEU A 61 7.78 -2.21 -7.82
N GLY A 62 6.56 -1.76 -8.10
CA GLY A 62 6.24 -0.45 -8.64
C GLY A 62 6.64 0.69 -7.70
N LYS A 63 6.60 0.52 -6.39
CA LYS A 63 7.06 1.56 -5.46
C LYS A 63 8.59 1.71 -5.39
N LEU A 64 9.37 0.76 -5.91
CA LEU A 64 10.84 0.83 -5.98
C LEU A 64 11.53 1.13 -4.63
N GLY A 65 10.88 0.80 -3.50
CA GLY A 65 11.35 1.12 -2.15
C GLY A 65 11.27 2.61 -1.76
N LEU A 66 10.59 3.44 -2.56
CA LEU A 66 10.43 4.88 -2.32
C LEU A 66 9.67 5.17 -1.02
N ASP A 67 8.74 4.30 -0.61
CA ASP A 67 8.00 4.40 0.65
C ASP A 67 8.94 4.33 1.87
N MET A 68 9.85 3.37 1.88
CA MET A 68 10.85 3.22 2.95
C MET A 68 11.94 4.29 2.86
N GLY A 69 12.39 4.61 1.65
CA GLY A 69 13.38 5.66 1.40
C GLY A 69 12.89 7.03 1.86
N LEU A 70 11.62 7.36 1.61
CA LEU A 70 11.01 8.61 2.04
C LEU A 70 11.04 8.78 3.55
N VAL A 71 10.69 7.74 4.31
CA VAL A 71 10.73 7.81 5.79
C VAL A 71 12.11 8.25 6.27
N ARG A 72 13.18 7.65 5.73
CA ARG A 72 14.55 8.01 6.10
C ARG A 72 14.93 9.43 5.67
N PHE A 73 14.80 9.76 4.39
CA PHE A 73 15.31 11.03 3.84
C PHE A 73 14.49 12.23 4.31
N VAL A 74 13.16 12.12 4.34
CA VAL A 74 12.29 13.21 4.78
C VAL A 74 12.45 13.47 6.27
N SER A 75 12.58 12.43 7.11
CA SER A 75 12.88 12.63 8.52
C SER A 75 14.23 13.34 8.69
N GLN A 76 15.30 12.91 8.00
CA GLN A 76 16.59 13.59 8.10
C GLN A 76 16.52 15.08 7.70
N LEU A 77 15.89 15.39 6.56
CA LEU A 77 15.71 16.77 6.09
C LEU A 77 14.86 17.60 7.06
N HIS A 78 13.82 17.01 7.63
CA HIS A 78 12.99 17.68 8.62
C HIS A 78 13.76 17.98 9.91
N ALA A 79 14.58 17.06 10.39
CA ALA A 79 15.41 17.24 11.58
C ALA A 79 16.44 18.37 11.41
N LEU A 80 16.91 18.58 10.19
CA LEU A 80 17.81 19.68 9.81
C LEU A 80 17.08 21.02 9.56
N GLY A 81 15.76 21.09 9.77
CA GLY A 81 14.95 22.29 9.50
C GLY A 81 14.71 22.57 8.01
N ARG A 82 15.13 21.67 7.11
CA ARG A 82 15.04 21.82 5.64
C ARG A 82 13.68 21.36 5.11
N VAL A 83 12.60 21.89 5.69
CA VAL A 83 11.21 21.52 5.36
C VAL A 83 10.86 21.68 3.87
N PRO A 84 11.29 22.76 3.17
CA PRO A 84 11.02 22.89 1.73
C PRO A 84 11.64 21.76 0.88
N GLU A 85 12.77 21.21 1.32
CA GLU A 85 13.46 20.14 0.60
C GLU A 85 12.83 18.77 0.91
N ALA A 86 12.36 18.58 2.14
CA ALA A 86 11.56 17.43 2.52
C ALA A 86 10.28 17.32 1.66
N THR A 87 9.53 18.41 1.51
CA THR A 87 8.31 18.41 0.68
C THR A 87 8.63 18.25 -0.80
N ALA A 88 9.71 18.84 -1.30
CA ALA A 88 10.18 18.61 -2.67
C ALA A 88 10.56 17.14 -2.92
N THR A 89 11.16 16.47 -1.93
CA THR A 89 11.52 15.04 -2.01
C THR A 89 10.28 14.16 -2.08
N ILE A 90 9.24 14.44 -1.28
CA ILE A 90 7.96 13.74 -1.36
C ILE A 90 7.33 13.92 -2.74
N ARG A 91 7.29 15.15 -3.26
CA ARG A 91 6.73 15.42 -4.60
C ARG A 91 7.45 14.61 -5.67
N ARG A 92 8.79 14.57 -5.63
CA ARG A 92 9.60 13.77 -6.56
C ARG A 92 9.30 12.27 -6.43
N ALA A 93 9.25 11.75 -5.20
CA ALA A 93 8.93 10.34 -4.96
C ALA A 93 7.52 9.97 -5.45
N VAL A 94 6.53 10.85 -5.28
CA VAL A 94 5.18 10.66 -5.83
C VAL A 94 5.21 10.65 -7.36
N THR A 95 5.94 11.58 -7.99
CA THR A 95 6.07 11.61 -9.46
C THR A 95 6.73 10.34 -9.98
N TYR A 96 7.86 9.92 -9.41
CA TYR A 96 8.54 8.69 -9.83
C TYR A 96 7.71 7.45 -9.54
N GLY A 97 7.03 7.40 -8.38
CA GLY A 97 6.13 6.33 -8.00
C GLY A 97 4.92 6.20 -8.92
N LEU A 98 4.36 7.33 -9.39
CA LEU A 98 3.29 7.32 -10.38
C LEU A 98 3.78 6.77 -11.71
N LEU A 99 4.96 7.19 -12.18
CA LEU A 99 5.53 6.72 -13.44
C LEU A 99 5.84 5.22 -13.39
N SER A 100 6.47 4.74 -12.31
CA SER A 100 6.77 3.31 -12.13
C SER A 100 5.51 2.48 -11.89
N GLY A 101 4.53 3.02 -11.16
CA GLY A 101 3.22 2.40 -10.98
C GLY A 101 2.45 2.26 -12.30
N LEU A 102 2.46 3.29 -13.16
CA LEU A 102 1.92 3.23 -14.51
C LEU A 102 2.65 2.19 -15.37
N ALA A 103 3.99 2.14 -15.31
CA ALA A 103 4.76 1.13 -16.03
C ALA A 103 4.35 -0.29 -15.59
N MET A 104 4.22 -0.54 -14.28
CA MET A 104 3.78 -1.85 -13.77
C MET A 104 2.35 -2.18 -14.17
N ALA A 105 1.44 -1.19 -14.14
CA ALA A 105 0.08 -1.38 -14.61
C ALA A 105 0.05 -1.77 -16.10
N SER A 106 0.83 -1.10 -16.95
CA SER A 106 0.95 -1.44 -18.36
C SER A 106 1.49 -2.86 -18.57
N VAL A 107 2.54 -3.26 -17.82
CA VAL A 107 3.07 -4.64 -17.89
C VAL A 107 1.98 -5.66 -17.52
N LEU A 108 1.21 -5.41 -16.46
CA LEU A 108 0.13 -6.30 -16.05
C LEU A 108 -1.00 -6.36 -17.07
N VAL A 109 -1.44 -5.22 -17.62
CA VAL A 109 -2.53 -5.17 -18.61
C VAL A 109 -2.14 -5.92 -19.89
N LEU A 110 -0.92 -5.70 -20.39
CA LEU A 110 -0.42 -6.39 -21.58
C LEU A 110 -0.15 -7.89 -21.32
N GLY A 111 0.24 -8.23 -20.09
CA GLY A 111 0.53 -9.59 -19.66
C GLY A 111 -0.68 -10.39 -19.14
N ALA A 112 -1.83 -9.76 -18.89
CA ALA A 112 -2.93 -10.36 -18.14
C ALA A 112 -3.42 -11.69 -18.71
N GLY A 113 -3.53 -11.80 -20.03
CA GLY A 113 -3.91 -13.05 -20.70
C GLY A 113 -2.89 -14.17 -20.50
N ARG A 114 -1.59 -13.86 -20.66
CA ARG A 114 -0.49 -14.82 -20.45
C ARG A 114 -0.39 -15.25 -18.99
N ILE A 115 -0.53 -14.30 -18.06
CA ILE A 115 -0.52 -14.58 -16.62
C ILE A 115 -1.67 -15.55 -16.28
N SER A 116 -2.87 -15.31 -16.81
CA SER A 116 -4.04 -16.18 -16.56
C SER A 116 -3.82 -17.60 -17.07
N VAL A 117 -3.38 -17.75 -18.33
CA VAL A 117 -3.31 -19.05 -19.00
C VAL A 117 -2.02 -19.80 -18.68
N ASP A 118 -0.87 -19.14 -18.77
CA ASP A 118 0.45 -19.81 -18.72
C ASP A 118 0.97 -20.00 -17.28
N ILE A 119 0.61 -19.08 -16.36
CA ILE A 119 1.09 -19.14 -14.96
C ILE A 119 0.05 -19.82 -14.08
N PHE A 120 -1.19 -19.33 -14.12
CA PHE A 120 -2.25 -19.81 -13.23
C PHE A 120 -3.10 -20.94 -13.81
N HIS A 121 -2.85 -21.35 -15.06
CA HIS A 121 -3.56 -22.45 -15.72
C HIS A 121 -5.08 -22.30 -15.66
N ALA A 122 -5.57 -21.06 -15.66
CA ALA A 122 -6.96 -20.70 -15.61
C ALA A 122 -7.38 -20.19 -17.00
N PRO A 123 -7.90 -21.07 -17.87
CA PRO A 123 -8.29 -20.72 -19.23
C PRO A 123 -9.53 -19.82 -19.29
N ASP A 124 -10.24 -19.61 -18.17
CA ASP A 124 -11.37 -18.70 -18.10
C ASP A 124 -10.93 -17.25 -18.40
N PRO A 125 -11.49 -16.60 -19.46
CA PRO A 125 -11.22 -15.21 -19.78
C PRO A 125 -11.58 -14.21 -18.67
N PHE A 126 -12.36 -14.63 -17.68
CA PHE A 126 -12.72 -13.82 -16.53
C PHE A 126 -11.50 -13.39 -15.72
N LEU A 127 -10.55 -14.29 -15.45
CA LEU A 127 -9.35 -13.94 -14.67
C LEU A 127 -8.49 -12.88 -15.40
N GLY A 128 -8.27 -13.05 -16.70
CA GLY A 128 -7.53 -12.06 -17.51
C GLY A 128 -8.21 -10.68 -17.54
N ARG A 129 -9.55 -10.64 -17.62
CA ARG A 129 -10.31 -9.38 -17.53
C ARG A 129 -10.23 -8.75 -16.14
N LEU A 130 -10.36 -9.56 -15.09
CA LEU A 130 -10.27 -9.09 -13.70
C LEU A 130 -8.87 -8.52 -13.40
N LEU A 131 -7.81 -9.20 -13.84
CA LEU A 131 -6.43 -8.73 -13.76
C LEU A 131 -6.26 -7.38 -14.46
N THR A 132 -6.80 -7.23 -15.67
CA THR A 132 -6.76 -5.95 -16.41
C THR A 132 -7.41 -4.82 -15.60
N TRP A 133 -8.60 -5.04 -15.05
CA TRP A 133 -9.31 -4.03 -14.27
C TRP A 133 -8.59 -3.66 -12.96
N ILE A 134 -8.08 -4.66 -12.23
CA ILE A 134 -7.39 -4.41 -10.95
C ILE A 134 -6.00 -3.82 -11.20
N ALA A 135 -5.32 -4.16 -12.30
CA ALA A 135 -4.02 -3.59 -12.66
C ALA A 135 -4.07 -2.06 -12.82
N LEU A 136 -5.20 -1.50 -13.27
CA LEU A 136 -5.39 -0.05 -13.36
C LEU A 136 -5.35 0.65 -11.99
N MET A 137 -5.52 -0.08 -10.89
CA MET A 137 -5.41 0.44 -9.54
C MET A 137 -3.96 0.50 -9.03
N VAL A 138 -3.01 -0.22 -9.65
CA VAL A 138 -1.60 -0.28 -9.22
C VAL A 138 -0.96 1.11 -9.09
N PRO A 139 -1.11 2.06 -10.04
CA PRO A 139 -0.48 3.37 -9.92
C PRO A 139 -0.99 4.13 -8.70
N LEU A 140 -2.29 4.04 -8.43
CA LEU A 140 -2.91 4.68 -7.28
C LEU A 140 -2.45 4.02 -5.97
N MET A 141 -2.32 2.69 -5.93
CA MET A 141 -1.80 1.97 -4.77
C MET A 141 -0.35 2.36 -4.45
N VAL A 142 0.51 2.45 -5.47
CA VAL A 142 1.91 2.85 -5.30
C VAL A 142 1.99 4.27 -4.74
N VAL A 143 1.25 5.22 -5.31
CA VAL A 143 1.21 6.60 -4.82
C VAL A 143 0.70 6.68 -3.39
N ALA A 144 -0.38 5.95 -3.06
CA ALA A 144 -0.95 5.93 -1.72
C ALA A 144 0.06 5.41 -0.67
N GLN A 145 0.81 4.34 -0.99
CA GLN A 145 1.83 3.80 -0.10
C GLN A 145 3.01 4.76 0.09
N ILE A 146 3.47 5.41 -0.98
CA ILE A 146 4.53 6.42 -0.93
C ILE A 146 4.09 7.62 -0.09
N MET A 147 2.85 8.10 -0.27
CA MET A 147 2.28 9.20 0.53
C MET A 147 2.11 8.82 2.00
N ALA A 148 1.74 7.57 2.30
CA ALA A 148 1.69 7.06 3.67
C ALA A 148 3.08 7.10 4.32
N GLY A 149 4.13 6.63 3.61
CA GLY A 149 5.52 6.73 4.06
C GLY A 149 5.98 8.17 4.28
N GLY A 150 5.66 9.08 3.35
CA GLY A 150 5.95 10.52 3.51
C GLY A 150 5.25 11.14 4.72
N SER A 151 3.99 10.75 4.98
CA SER A 151 3.23 11.22 6.15
C SER A 151 3.80 10.68 7.46
N GLN A 152 4.27 9.43 7.48
CA GLN A 152 4.98 8.84 8.61
C GLN A 152 6.28 9.60 8.89
N ALA A 153 7.03 9.97 7.85
CA ALA A 153 8.32 10.65 7.98
C ALA A 153 8.24 11.99 8.75
N PHE A 154 7.14 12.73 8.61
CA PHE A 154 6.90 13.98 9.36
C PHE A 154 6.47 13.75 10.82
N LYS A 155 5.83 12.62 11.12
CA LYS A 155 5.34 12.31 12.47
C LYS A 155 6.43 11.77 13.41
N VAL A 156 7.53 11.26 12.87
CA VAL A 156 8.57 10.52 13.63
C VAL A 156 9.57 11.43 14.37
N LEU A 157 9.57 12.75 14.17
CA LEU A 157 10.52 13.65 14.84
C LEU A 157 9.94 14.39 16.03
N LYS A 158 9.62 13.63 17.08
CA LYS A 158 9.64 14.17 18.45
C LYS A 158 10.27 13.26 19.51
N HIS A 159 11.17 12.35 19.11
CA HIS A 159 12.33 11.78 19.86
C HIS A 159 12.52 10.24 19.71
N PRO A 160 13.77 9.74 19.82
CA PRO A 160 14.36 8.76 18.90
C PRO A 160 14.49 7.32 19.45
N ALA A 161 13.40 6.69 19.88
CA ALA A 161 13.44 5.30 20.40
C ALA A 161 12.49 4.31 19.69
N LEU A 162 11.68 4.78 18.74
CA LEU A 162 10.53 4.03 18.20
C LEU A 162 10.72 3.43 16.81
N ALA A 163 11.92 3.53 16.23
CA ALA A 163 12.18 2.98 14.89
C ALA A 163 12.29 1.45 14.85
N LEU A 164 12.23 0.73 15.98
CA LEU A 164 12.60 -0.70 16.01
C LEU A 164 11.51 -1.73 16.31
N HIS A 165 10.24 -1.39 16.61
CA HIS A 165 9.25 -2.44 16.93
C HIS A 165 7.80 -2.12 16.51
N ILE A 166 7.57 -1.47 15.36
CA ILE A 166 6.20 -1.25 14.87
C ILE A 166 6.08 -1.62 13.40
N PHE A 167 6.45 -2.85 13.03
CA PHE A 167 5.78 -3.59 11.95
C PHE A 167 6.19 -5.06 12.08
N PRO A 168 5.32 -5.96 12.58
CA PRO A 168 5.24 -7.27 11.94
C PRO A 168 4.80 -7.00 10.49
N PRO A 169 5.43 -7.60 9.47
CA PRO A 169 4.93 -7.54 8.11
C PRO A 169 3.64 -8.35 8.09
N ILE A 170 2.50 -7.68 8.18
CA ILE A 170 1.21 -8.28 7.87
C ILE A 170 0.85 -7.79 6.47
N PHE A 171 1.54 -8.39 5.50
CA PHE A 171 0.99 -8.72 4.20
C PHE A 171 0.95 -10.23 4.10
#